data_AF-A0A7S0ZA82-F1
#
_entry.id   AF-A0A7S0ZA82-F1
#
_cell.length_a   1.000
_cell.length_b   1.000
_cell.length_c   1.000
_cell.angle_alpha   90.00
_cell.angle_beta   90.00
_cell.angle_gamma   90.00
#
_symmetry.space_group_name_H-M   'P 1'
#
loop_
_entity.id
_entity.type
_entity.pdbx_description
1 polymer ?
#
loop_
_entity_poly.entity_id
_entity_poly.type
_entity_poly.pdbx_seq_one_letter_code
_entity_poly.pdbx_strand_id
1 'polypeptide(L)'
;ARRAMFRNAEKLQRALAKMPAAAMASVNPANGRFRAPEFSGRVVAELRKACVAAGVPWTHDRARGVEKTIARAPKGHKHDREKPLREAKIAAAMAKQPEIVAAFRARQKTKAKGLEKVWDDFVLTKRERTLKIRLQDMAGGGGGWGGGG
;
A
#
# COMPACT_ATOMS: atom_id res chain seq x y z
N ALA A 1 -22.99 2.45 30.01
CA ALA A 1 -21.76 2.84 30.73
C ALA A 1 -21.54 1.89 31.91
N ARG A 2 -20.43 1.14 31.98
CA ARG A 2 -20.13 0.31 33.17
C ARG A 2 -19.88 1.23 34.37
N ARG A 3 -20.63 1.00 35.45
CA ARG A 3 -20.63 1.72 36.73
C ARG A 3 -19.22 2.02 37.26
N ALA A 4 -19.08 3.18 37.90
CA ALA A 4 -17.83 3.62 38.54
C ALA A 4 -17.38 2.63 39.63
N MET A 5 -16.25 1.97 39.36
CA MET A 5 -15.71 0.86 40.17
C MET A 5 -15.28 1.28 41.59
N PHE A 6 -14.99 2.56 41.80
CA PHE A 6 -14.37 3.09 43.01
C PHE A 6 -15.18 4.21 43.69
N ARG A 7 -16.52 4.17 43.60
CA ARG A 7 -17.40 5.16 44.30
C ARG A 7 -17.33 5.08 45.83
N ASN A 8 -17.00 3.92 46.38
CA ASN A 8 -16.88 3.73 47.83
C ASN A 8 -15.43 4.02 48.25
N ALA A 9 -15.26 4.89 49.26
CA ALA A 9 -13.97 5.28 49.83
C ALA A 9 -13.15 4.08 50.32
N GLU A 10 -13.77 3.06 50.91
CA GLU A 10 -13.07 1.85 51.36
C GLU A 10 -12.50 1.05 50.19
N LYS A 11 -13.25 0.95 49.09
CA LYS A 11 -12.79 0.25 47.87
C LYS A 11 -11.66 1.01 47.21
N LEU A 12 -11.72 2.34 47.22
CA LEU A 12 -10.65 3.22 46.76
C LEU A 12 -9.37 3.01 47.58
N GLN A 13 -9.47 3.06 48.91
CA GLN A 13 -8.32 2.86 49.80
C GLN A 13 -7.72 1.45 49.69
N ARG A 14 -8.54 0.40 49.64
CA ARG A 14 -8.06 -0.98 49.44
C ARG A 14 -7.35 -1.16 48.11
N ALA A 15 -7.85 -0.53 47.05
CA ALA A 15 -7.21 -0.58 45.74
C ALA A 15 -5.89 0.20 45.73
N LEU A 16 -5.84 1.37 46.38
CA LEU A 16 -4.62 2.17 46.55
C LEU A 16 -3.56 1.43 47.38
N ALA A 17 -3.95 0.71 48.44
CA ALA A 17 -3.03 -0.06 49.25
C ALA A 17 -2.29 -1.16 48.48
N LYS A 18 -2.85 -1.62 47.35
CA LYS A 18 -2.22 -2.62 46.47
C LYS A 18 -1.28 -1.99 45.43
N MET A 19 -1.29 -0.67 45.27
CA MET A 19 -0.41 0.04 44.34
C MET A 19 0.98 0.23 44.98
N PRO A 20 2.07 0.14 44.19
CA PRO A 20 2.12 -0.06 42.74
C PRO A 20 2.10 -1.54 42.30
N ALA A 21 2.22 -2.50 43.21
CA ALA A 21 2.42 -3.91 42.89
C ALA A 21 1.34 -4.49 41.97
N ALA A 22 0.07 -4.18 42.21
CA ALA A 22 -1.06 -4.66 41.40
C ALA A 22 -1.03 -4.15 39.94
N ALA A 23 -0.35 -3.03 39.66
CA ALA A 23 -0.25 -2.46 38.31
C ALA A 23 1.01 -2.91 37.55
N MET A 24 1.92 -3.66 38.19
CA MET A 24 3.16 -4.10 37.58
C MET A 24 3.04 -5.53 37.05
N ALA A 25 3.51 -5.74 35.82
CA ALA A 25 3.71 -7.09 35.31
C ALA A 25 4.85 -7.77 36.07
N SER A 26 4.71 -9.06 36.35
CA SER A 26 5.73 -9.87 37.01
C SER A 26 6.11 -11.05 36.13
N VAL A 27 7.29 -11.62 36.35
CA VAL A 27 7.72 -12.86 35.68
C VAL A 27 7.40 -14.03 36.60
N ASN A 28 6.81 -15.09 36.05
CA ASN A 28 6.57 -16.31 36.80
C ASN A 28 7.91 -17.04 37.02
N PRO A 29 8.37 -17.24 38.27
CA PRO A 29 9.67 -17.83 38.55
C PRO A 29 9.80 -19.28 38.07
N ALA A 30 8.68 -20.02 37.95
CA ALA A 30 8.71 -21.43 37.57
C ALA A 30 8.90 -21.67 36.06
N ASN A 31 8.49 -20.73 35.20
CA ASN A 31 8.50 -20.94 33.74
C ASN A 31 8.99 -19.73 32.93
N GLY A 32 9.43 -18.66 33.60
CA GLY A 32 9.94 -17.45 32.96
C GLY A 32 8.91 -16.65 32.17
N ARG A 33 7.62 -17.02 32.17
CA ARG A 33 6.59 -16.31 31.40
C ARG A 33 6.13 -15.05 32.12
N PHE A 34 5.86 -14.00 31.36
CA PHE A 34 5.24 -12.78 31.88
C PHE A 34 3.80 -13.08 32.36
N ARG A 35 3.48 -12.62 33.57
CA ARG A 35 2.11 -12.54 34.09
C ARG A 35 1.57 -11.14 33.89
N ALA A 36 0.30 -11.07 33.47
CA ALA A 36 -0.42 -9.81 33.41
C ALA A 36 -0.56 -9.20 34.82
N PRO A 37 -0.58 -7.87 34.94
CA PRO A 37 -0.84 -7.20 36.21
C PRO A 37 -2.25 -7.53 36.72
N GLU A 38 -2.42 -7.52 38.03
CA GLU A 38 -3.73 -7.69 38.69
C GLU A 38 -4.71 -6.59 38.23
N PHE A 39 -4.23 -5.35 38.13
CA PHE A 39 -4.98 -4.22 37.59
C PHE A 39 -4.57 -3.92 36.16
N SER A 40 -5.52 -4.08 35.24
CA SER A 40 -5.36 -3.60 33.86
C SER A 40 -5.19 -2.08 33.80
N GLY A 41 -4.56 -1.57 32.74
CA GLY A 41 -4.37 -0.13 32.55
C GLY A 41 -5.67 0.68 32.61
N ARG A 42 -6.80 0.09 32.19
CA ARG A 42 -8.12 0.70 32.32
C ARG A 42 -8.55 0.85 33.79
N VAL A 43 -8.33 -0.17 34.60
CA VAL A 43 -8.67 -0.14 36.04
C VAL A 43 -7.82 0.89 36.76
N VAL A 44 -6.52 0.97 36.45
CA VAL A 44 -5.61 2.00 36.98
C VAL A 44 -6.09 3.41 36.59
N ALA A 45 -6.52 3.61 35.34
CA ALA A 45 -7.04 4.90 34.88
C ALA A 45 -8.35 5.28 35.61
N GLU A 46 -9.26 4.34 35.86
CA GLU A 46 -10.47 4.58 36.64
C GLU A 46 -10.16 4.84 38.12
N LEU A 47 -9.17 4.16 38.70
CA LEU A 47 -8.69 4.42 40.06
C LEU A 47 -8.12 5.83 40.17
N ARG A 48 -7.29 6.25 39.21
CA ARG A 48 -6.76 7.61 39.12
C ARG A 48 -7.87 8.66 39.05
N LYS A 49 -8.88 8.46 38.20
CA LYS A 49 -10.04 9.36 38.12
C LYS A 49 -10.77 9.47 39.46
N ALA A 50 -10.93 8.34 40.16
CA ALA A 50 -11.58 8.32 41.48
C ALA A 50 -10.73 9.04 42.55
N CYS A 51 -9.40 8.88 42.55
CA CYS A 51 -8.51 9.63 43.45
C CYS A 51 -8.64 11.15 43.24
N VAL A 52 -8.58 11.59 41.98
CA VAL A 52 -8.73 13.00 41.63
C VAL A 52 -10.09 13.54 42.07
N ALA A 53 -11.17 12.78 41.85
CA ALA A 53 -12.52 13.17 42.28
C ALA A 53 -12.67 13.24 43.81
N ALA A 54 -11.96 12.40 44.55
CA ALA A 54 -11.98 12.35 46.02
C ALA A 54 -10.97 13.31 46.68
N GLY A 55 -10.20 14.09 45.91
CA GLY A 55 -9.15 14.97 46.43
C GLY A 55 -7.92 14.22 46.98
N VAL A 56 -7.78 12.93 46.67
CA VAL A 56 -6.63 12.11 47.09
C VAL A 56 -5.50 12.24 46.06
N PRO A 57 -4.26 12.55 46.47
CA PRO A 57 -3.15 12.71 45.55
C PRO A 57 -2.79 11.38 44.86
N TRP A 58 -2.51 11.44 43.55
CA TRP A 58 -2.06 10.30 42.75
C TRP A 58 -0.54 10.36 42.53
N THR A 59 0.20 9.37 43.05
CA THR A 59 1.68 9.37 43.05
C THR A 59 2.30 8.24 42.22
N HIS A 60 1.48 7.43 41.54
CA HIS A 60 1.93 6.19 40.89
C HIS A 60 2.23 6.33 39.39
N ASP A 61 2.19 7.55 38.84
CA ASP A 61 2.57 7.78 37.45
C ASP A 61 4.07 7.60 37.27
N ARG A 62 4.47 6.81 36.26
CA ARG A 62 5.86 6.78 35.83
C ARG A 62 6.20 8.07 35.09
N ALA A 63 7.43 8.56 35.28
CA ALA A 63 7.95 9.66 34.48
C ALA A 63 7.82 9.33 32.99
N ARG A 64 7.25 10.26 32.21
CA ARG A 64 7.16 10.11 30.76
C ARG A 64 8.59 10.09 30.21
N GLY A 65 8.95 9.02 29.51
CA GLY A 65 10.24 8.95 28.83
C GLY A 65 10.36 10.06 27.78
N VAL A 66 11.59 10.49 27.51
CA VAL A 66 11.86 11.42 26.41
C VAL A 66 11.38 10.77 25.11
N GLU A 67 10.50 11.45 24.39
CA GLU A 67 9.92 10.96 23.15
C GLU A 67 11.02 10.90 22.07
N LYS A 68 11.51 9.68 21.79
CA LYS A 68 12.63 9.47 20.84
C LYS A 68 12.19 9.44 19.37
N THR A 69 10.93 9.73 19.08
CA THR A 69 10.41 9.62 17.72
C THR A 69 10.89 10.79 16.89
N ILE A 70 11.99 10.57 16.16
CA ILE A 70 12.45 11.49 15.12
C ILE A 70 11.35 11.56 14.06
N ALA A 71 10.80 12.75 13.81
CA ALA A 71 9.84 12.97 12.75
C ALA A 71 10.49 12.59 11.40
N ARG A 72 10.07 11.47 10.82
CA ARG A 72 10.55 11.02 9.51
C ARG A 72 9.74 11.68 8.41
N ALA A 73 10.41 12.05 7.32
CA ALA A 73 9.73 12.53 6.13
C ALA A 73 8.76 11.45 5.59
N PRO A 74 7.57 11.85 5.10
CA PRO A 74 6.62 10.91 4.52
C PRO A 74 7.16 10.32 3.21
N LYS A 75 6.79 9.07 2.93
CA LYS A 75 7.23 8.31 1.74
C LYS A 75 6.84 8.93 0.38
N GLY A 76 5.85 9.82 0.37
CA GLY A 76 5.21 10.33 -0.85
C GLY A 76 4.28 9.30 -1.51
N HIS A 77 3.31 9.77 -2.31
CA HIS A 77 2.40 8.87 -3.02
C HIS A 77 3.12 8.18 -4.19
N LYS A 78 2.61 7.00 -4.61
CA LYS A 78 3.18 6.25 -5.74
C LYS A 78 3.21 7.10 -7.02
N HIS A 79 2.13 7.85 -7.29
CA HIS A 79 2.01 8.63 -8.52
C HIS A 79 3.03 9.78 -8.59
N ASP A 80 3.38 10.39 -7.45
CA ASP A 80 4.42 11.42 -7.36
C ASP A 80 5.80 10.83 -7.64
N ARG A 81 6.10 9.68 -7.02
CA ARG A 81 7.37 8.97 -7.22
C ARG A 81 7.57 8.51 -8.66
N GLU A 82 6.50 8.14 -9.36
CA GLU A 82 6.54 7.64 -10.74
C GLU A 82 6.34 8.72 -11.81
N LYS A 83 5.94 9.94 -11.42
CA LYS A 83 5.77 11.08 -12.33
C LYS A 83 6.99 11.34 -13.23
N PRO A 84 8.24 11.43 -12.71
CA PRO A 84 9.40 11.69 -13.57
C PRO A 84 9.66 10.57 -14.58
N LEU A 85 9.43 9.31 -14.20
CA LEU A 85 9.56 8.17 -15.11
C LEU A 85 8.50 8.18 -16.21
N ARG A 86 7.27 8.61 -15.89
CA ARG A 86 6.20 8.77 -16.87
C ARG A 86 6.50 9.90 -17.85
N GLU A 87 6.95 11.04 -17.36
CA GLU A 87 7.32 12.19 -18.21
C GLU A 87 8.48 11.84 -19.17
N ALA A 88 9.51 11.13 -18.69
CA ALA A 88 10.60 10.66 -19.54
C ALA A 88 10.13 9.70 -20.65
N LYS A 89 9.21 8.78 -20.35
CA LYS A 89 8.62 7.87 -21.35
C LYS A 89 7.82 8.62 -22.40
N ILE A 90 7.05 9.63 -22.00
CA ILE A 90 6.27 10.48 -22.92
C ILE A 90 7.22 11.25 -23.85
N ALA A 91 8.26 11.88 -23.31
CA ALA A 91 9.25 12.61 -24.11
C ALA A 91 9.93 11.70 -25.15
N ALA A 92 10.35 10.50 -24.75
CA ALA A 92 10.96 9.53 -25.66
C ALA A 92 10.00 9.05 -26.76
N ALA A 93 8.72 8.87 -26.44
CA ALA A 93 7.70 8.49 -27.43
C ALA A 93 7.42 9.62 -28.43
N MET A 94 7.36 10.86 -27.96
CA MET A 94 7.19 12.04 -28.82
C MET A 94 8.36 12.24 -29.77
N ALA A 95 9.59 12.01 -29.31
CA ALA A 95 10.78 12.07 -30.18
C ALA A 95 10.75 11.05 -31.33
N LYS A 96 10.19 9.86 -31.11
CA LYS A 96 10.05 8.78 -32.13
C LYS A 96 8.82 8.95 -33.02
N GLN A 97 7.88 9.80 -32.64
CA GLN A 97 6.64 10.03 -33.37
C GLN A 97 6.83 10.34 -34.87
N PRO A 98 7.74 11.25 -35.30
CA PRO A 98 7.89 11.56 -36.72
C PRO A 98 8.32 10.36 -37.56
N GLU A 99 9.21 9.51 -37.04
CA GLU A 99 9.65 8.28 -37.72
C GLU A 99 8.50 7.28 -37.87
N ILE A 100 7.71 7.10 -36.81
CA ILE A 100 6.55 6.21 -36.81
C ILE A 100 5.50 6.70 -37.84
N VAL A 101 5.25 8.01 -37.89
CA VAL A 101 4.31 8.61 -38.84
C VAL A 101 4.83 8.48 -40.28
N ALA A 102 6.12 8.70 -40.52
CA ALA A 102 6.72 8.54 -41.84
C ALA A 102 6.63 7.08 -42.33
N ALA A 103 6.99 6.12 -41.48
CA ALA A 103 6.88 4.69 -41.77
C ALA A 103 5.43 4.28 -42.04
N PHE A 104 4.47 4.80 -41.26
CA PHE A 104 3.05 4.54 -41.48
C PHE A 104 2.57 5.09 -42.83
N ARG A 105 2.90 6.35 -43.16
CA ARG A 105 2.53 6.98 -44.44
C ARG A 105 3.14 6.24 -45.63
N ALA A 106 4.40 5.79 -45.52
CA ALA A 106 5.05 4.99 -46.56
C ALA A 106 4.32 3.66 -46.80
N ARG A 107 3.97 2.94 -45.72
CA ARG A 107 3.20 1.69 -45.79
C ARG A 107 1.81 1.88 -46.40
N GLN A 108 1.13 3.00 -46.14
CA GLN A 108 -0.17 3.28 -46.75
C GLN A 108 -0.06 3.54 -48.26
N LYS A 109 0.99 4.25 -48.69
CA LYS A 109 1.24 4.50 -50.12
C LYS A 109 1.53 3.21 -50.91
N THR A 110 2.27 2.26 -50.34
CA THR A 110 2.54 0.97 -51.02
C THR A 110 1.29 0.11 -51.13
N LYS A 111 0.46 0.07 -50.08
CA LYS A 111 -0.85 -0.61 -50.11
C LYS A 111 -1.80 -0.01 -51.15
N ALA A 112 -1.88 1.32 -51.23
CA ALA A 112 -2.77 2.01 -52.17
C ALA A 112 -2.39 1.80 -53.65
N LYS A 113 -1.11 1.55 -53.96
CA LYS A 113 -0.66 1.30 -55.33
C LYS A 113 -1.03 -0.09 -55.87
N GLY A 114 -1.54 -1.00 -55.03
CA GLY A 114 -2.02 -2.34 -55.45
C GLY A 114 -0.97 -3.25 -56.10
N LEU A 115 0.27 -2.79 -56.26
CA LEU A 115 1.32 -3.44 -57.04
C LEU A 115 1.71 -4.80 -56.44
N GLU A 116 1.75 -4.91 -55.12
CA GLU A 116 2.00 -6.18 -54.42
C GLU A 116 0.93 -7.22 -54.73
N LYS A 117 -0.34 -6.83 -54.80
CA LYS A 117 -1.43 -7.76 -55.11
C LYS A 117 -1.32 -8.27 -56.55
N VAL A 118 -1.01 -7.39 -57.50
CA VAL A 118 -0.86 -7.76 -58.92
C VAL A 118 0.35 -8.67 -59.13
N TRP A 119 1.46 -8.41 -58.44
CA TRP A 119 2.66 -9.26 -58.48
C TRP A 119 2.46 -10.61 -57.77
N ASP A 120 1.81 -10.61 -56.61
CA ASP A 120 1.45 -11.85 -55.89
C ASP A 120 0.42 -12.67 -56.66
N ASP A 121 -0.41 -12.03 -57.49
CA ASP A 121 -1.36 -12.72 -58.37
C ASP A 121 -0.66 -13.42 -59.54
N PHE A 122 0.44 -12.87 -60.05
CA PHE A 122 1.23 -13.41 -61.16
C PHE A 122 2.26 -14.47 -60.72
N VAL A 123 2.94 -14.25 -59.58
CA VAL A 123 4.08 -15.09 -59.15
C VAL A 123 3.69 -16.17 -58.15
N LEU A 124 2.69 -15.92 -57.29
CA LEU A 124 2.35 -16.86 -56.22
C LEU A 124 1.09 -17.65 -56.52
N THR A 125 1.14 -18.94 -56.23
CA THR A 125 -0.05 -19.79 -56.24
C THR A 125 -1.01 -19.40 -55.09
N LYS A 126 -2.28 -19.80 -55.21
CA LYS A 126 -3.33 -19.47 -54.22
C LYS A 126 -2.97 -19.89 -52.78
N ARG A 127 -2.27 -21.02 -52.63
CA ARG A 127 -1.85 -21.56 -51.32
C ARG A 127 -0.74 -20.72 -50.70
N GLU A 128 0.23 -20.29 -51.50
CA GLU A 128 1.37 -19.47 -51.05
C GLU A 128 0.94 -18.06 -50.68
N ARG A 129 -0.01 -17.48 -51.42
CA ARG A 129 -0.61 -16.17 -51.09
C ARG A 129 -1.29 -16.19 -49.72
N THR A 130 -2.02 -17.25 -49.42
CA THR A 130 -2.70 -17.43 -48.12
C THR A 130 -1.69 -17.55 -46.97
N LEU A 131 -0.56 -18.22 -47.19
CA LEU A 131 0.54 -18.30 -46.22
C LEU A 131 1.21 -16.95 -46.00
N LYS A 132 1.47 -16.18 -47.07
CA LYS A 132 2.05 -14.83 -46.99
C LYS A 132 1.20 -13.88 -46.16
N ILE A 133 -0.13 -13.88 -46.36
CA ILE A 133 -1.07 -13.05 -45.59
C ILE A 133 -1.02 -13.42 -44.10
N ARG A 134 -1.08 -14.72 -43.76
CA ARG A 134 -1.00 -15.17 -42.35
C ARG A 134 0.31 -14.81 -41.68
N LEU A 135 1.43 -14.89 -42.40
CA LEU A 135 2.75 -14.50 -41.91
C LEU A 135 2.88 -12.98 -41.74
N GLN A 136 2.32 -12.18 -42.65
CA GLN A 136 2.26 -10.73 -42.52
C GLN A 136 1.37 -10.28 -41.37
N ASP A 137 0.26 -10.96 -41.11
CA ASP A 137 -0.62 -10.68 -39.97
C ASP A 137 0.04 -11.05 -38.64
N MET A 138 0.85 -12.13 -38.59
CA MET A 138 1.66 -12.46 -37.42
C MET A 138 2.81 -11.46 -37.18
N ALA A 139 3.44 -10.96 -38.24
CA ALA A 139 4.54 -9.99 -38.14
C ALA A 139 4.06 -8.54 -37.92
N GLY A 140 2.87 -8.19 -38.40
CA GLY A 140 2.24 -6.87 -38.22
C GLY A 140 1.33 -6.79 -36.99
N GLY A 141 0.91 -7.92 -36.44
CA GLY A 141 -0.04 -8.06 -35.34
C GLY A 141 0.60 -8.12 -33.94
N GLY A 142 1.55 -7.24 -33.66
CA GLY A 142 1.93 -6.93 -32.27
C GLY A 142 0.93 -5.98 -31.61
N GLY A 143 -0.37 -6.33 -31.57
CA GLY A 143 -1.39 -5.46 -30.96
C GLY A 143 -2.84 -5.72 -31.36
N GLY A 144 -3.26 -6.98 -31.54
CA GLY A 144 -4.67 -7.32 -31.57
C GLY A 144 -5.20 -7.43 -30.14
N TRP A 145 -5.91 -6.40 -29.67
CA TRP A 145 -6.72 -6.48 -28.45
C TRP A 145 -7.78 -7.57 -28.63
N GLY A 146 -7.50 -8.76 -28.12
CA GLY A 146 -8.51 -9.75 -27.79
C GLY A 146 -9.21 -9.32 -26.51
N GLY A 147 -10.26 -8.52 -26.65
CA GLY A 147 -11.23 -8.28 -25.57
C GLY A 147 -12.03 -9.55 -25.35
N GLY A 148 -11.68 -10.29 -24.30
CA GLY A 148 -12.57 -11.26 -23.67
C GLY A 148 -13.59 -10.51 -22.82
N GLY A 149 -14.85 -10.61 -23.22
CA GLY A 149 -16.04 -10.41 -22.39
C GLY A 149 -16.88 -11.66 -22.47
#